data_AF-A0A2H9PY57-F1
#
_entry.id   AF-A0A2H9PY57-F1
#
_cell.length_a   1.000
_cell.length_b   1.000
_cell.length_c   1.000
_cell.angle_alpha   90.00
_cell.angle_beta   90.00
_cell.angle_gamma   90.00
#
_symmetry.space_group_name_H-M   'P 1'
#
loop_
_entity.id
_entity.type
_entity.pdbx_description
1 polymer ?
#
loop_
_entity_poly.entity_id
_entity_poly.type
_entity_poly.pdbx_seq_one_letter_code
_entity_poly.pdbx_strand_id
1 'polypeptide(L)'
;MPFKLNLGSKSGKTFKVELTEDEDEVLVGKKLGDVLNGKDIKSNLEGYEFKIMGMSDKQGFPALPIIKGNIKRKILLKYGKGMRDSRPKGLVRRKNVRGDTIDKDIVQINLKAVKEPKLLETIFKKETGKSKEGIGNAVSDEEKKE
;
A
#
# COMPACT_ATOMS: atom_id res chain seq x y z
N MET A 1 6.41 10.21 9.33
CA MET A 1 6.57 8.74 9.21
C MET A 1 6.41 8.45 7.74
N PRO A 2 7.47 7.96 7.06
CA PRO A 2 7.47 7.84 5.60
C PRO A 2 6.41 6.86 5.12
N PHE A 3 5.72 7.17 4.01
CA PHE A 3 4.78 6.24 3.42
C PHE A 3 5.50 5.03 2.79
N LYS A 4 4.96 3.83 3.01
CA LYS A 4 5.42 2.58 2.38
C LYS A 4 4.56 2.26 1.17
N LEU A 5 5.14 2.42 -0.03
CA LEU A 5 4.49 2.11 -1.29
C LEU A 5 4.74 0.65 -1.69
N ASN A 6 3.67 -0.04 -2.06
CA ASN A 6 3.75 -1.32 -2.78
C ASN A 6 3.40 -1.09 -4.25
N LEU A 7 4.39 -1.19 -5.14
CA LEU A 7 4.24 -1.06 -6.59
C LEU A 7 3.99 -2.43 -7.22
N GLY A 8 2.73 -2.72 -7.56
CA GLY A 8 2.36 -3.94 -8.29
C GLY A 8 2.61 -3.81 -9.79
N SER A 9 3.53 -4.63 -10.32
CA SER A 9 3.83 -4.71 -11.75
C SER A 9 2.84 -5.60 -12.51
N LYS A 10 2.72 -5.43 -13.84
CA LYS A 10 1.97 -6.40 -14.68
C LYS A 10 2.64 -7.78 -14.71
N SER A 11 3.94 -7.88 -14.41
CA SER A 11 4.63 -9.18 -14.24
C SER A 11 4.24 -9.97 -12.98
N GLY A 12 3.29 -9.44 -12.17
CA GLY A 12 2.84 -10.07 -10.93
C GLY A 12 3.77 -9.86 -9.73
N LYS A 13 4.98 -9.32 -9.95
CA LYS A 13 5.91 -8.95 -8.87
C LYS A 13 5.49 -7.61 -8.25
N THR A 14 5.77 -7.47 -6.95
CA THR A 14 5.49 -6.25 -6.18
C THR A 14 6.79 -5.73 -5.59
N PHE A 15 7.06 -4.44 -5.77
CA PHE A 15 8.24 -3.76 -5.21
C PHE A 15 7.84 -2.87 -4.04
N LYS A 16 8.64 -2.89 -2.98
CA LYS A 16 8.47 -2.01 -1.82
C LYS A 16 9.35 -0.78 -2.02
N VAL A 17 8.78 0.40 -1.83
CA VAL A 17 9.48 1.68 -1.89
C VAL A 17 9.10 2.49 -0.66
N GLU A 18 10.09 3.02 0.04
CA GLU A 18 9.88 4.00 1.10
C GLU A 18 10.17 5.39 0.51
N LEU A 19 9.30 6.35 0.81
CA LEU A 19 9.40 7.74 0.36
C LEU A 19 10.17 8.61 1.36
N THR A 20 10.70 9.73 0.87
CA THR A 20 11.18 10.82 1.74
C THR A 20 10.04 11.79 2.09
N GLU A 21 10.20 12.58 3.14
CA GLU A 21 9.10 13.42 3.68
C GLU A 21 8.58 14.46 2.67
N ASP A 22 9.43 14.94 1.75
CA ASP A 22 9.04 15.85 0.66
C ASP A 22 8.15 15.14 -0.41
N GLU A 23 8.41 13.85 -0.68
CA GLU A 23 7.65 13.04 -1.64
C GLU A 23 6.26 12.66 -1.06
N ASP A 24 6.16 12.50 0.26
CA ASP A 24 4.91 12.19 0.96
C ASP A 24 3.86 13.28 0.78
N GLU A 25 4.24 14.57 0.83
CA GLU A 25 3.29 15.69 0.74
C GLU A 25 2.53 15.71 -0.60
N VAL A 26 3.18 15.28 -1.69
CA VAL A 26 2.60 15.18 -3.04
C VAL A 26 1.53 14.07 -3.15
N LEU A 27 1.48 13.14 -2.20
CA LEU A 27 0.45 12.09 -2.14
C LEU A 27 -0.74 12.44 -1.23
N VAL A 28 -0.59 13.38 -0.29
CA VAL A 28 -1.66 13.81 0.62
C VAL A 28 -2.82 14.43 -0.18
N GLY A 29 -4.05 14.11 0.21
CA GLY A 29 -5.26 14.61 -0.45
C GLY A 29 -5.71 13.86 -1.72
N LYS A 30 -4.84 13.02 -2.31
CA LYS A 30 -5.23 12.13 -3.43
C LYS A 30 -6.13 10.99 -2.94
N LYS A 31 -6.96 10.40 -3.81
CA LYS A 31 -8.02 9.45 -3.42
C LYS A 31 -7.81 8.03 -3.94
N LEU A 32 -8.42 7.09 -3.24
CA LEU A 32 -8.49 5.69 -3.60
C LEU A 32 -9.21 5.50 -4.94
N GLY A 33 -8.46 5.12 -5.97
CA GLY A 33 -8.93 4.96 -7.34
C GLY A 33 -8.36 5.99 -8.33
N ASP A 34 -7.70 7.04 -7.85
CA ASP A 34 -7.03 8.02 -8.70
C ASP A 34 -5.79 7.41 -9.39
N VAL A 35 -5.39 8.06 -10.49
CA VAL A 35 -4.17 7.73 -11.24
C VAL A 35 -3.08 8.75 -10.88
N LEU A 36 -1.90 8.23 -10.56
CA LEU A 36 -0.68 8.95 -10.22
C LEU A 36 0.33 8.82 -11.35
N ASN A 37 1.04 9.90 -11.66
CA ASN A 37 2.23 9.81 -12.48
C ASN A 37 3.38 9.30 -11.61
N GLY A 38 4.19 8.37 -12.12
CA GLY A 38 5.35 7.84 -11.39
C GLY A 38 6.41 8.92 -11.09
N LYS A 39 6.47 9.98 -11.92
CA LYS A 39 7.31 11.16 -11.72
C LYS A 39 7.01 11.90 -10.41
N ASP A 40 5.74 11.96 -10.01
CA ASP A 40 5.29 12.58 -8.75
C ASP A 40 5.74 11.79 -7.51
N ILE A 41 6.15 10.52 -7.72
CA ILE A 41 6.48 9.57 -6.66
C ILE A 41 8.00 9.48 -6.49
N LYS A 42 8.72 9.18 -7.59
CA LYS A 42 10.20 9.21 -7.66
C LYS A 42 10.65 9.51 -9.08
N SER A 43 11.73 10.28 -9.23
CA SER A 43 12.36 10.58 -10.53
C SER A 43 12.74 9.33 -11.34
N ASN A 44 13.03 8.20 -10.66
CA ASN A 44 13.34 6.92 -11.31
C ASN A 44 12.13 6.24 -11.98
N LEU A 45 10.91 6.71 -11.73
CA LEU A 45 9.64 6.17 -12.24
C LEU A 45 8.98 7.08 -13.30
N GLU A 46 9.77 7.89 -14.01
CA GLU A 46 9.28 8.73 -15.09
C GLU A 46 8.67 7.89 -16.24
N GLY A 47 7.47 8.29 -16.70
CA GLY A 47 6.69 7.59 -17.73
C GLY A 47 5.78 6.46 -17.23
N TYR A 48 5.78 6.12 -15.94
CA TYR A 48 4.80 5.18 -15.37
C TYR A 48 3.49 5.87 -14.97
N GLU A 49 2.37 5.15 -15.09
CA GLU A 49 1.08 5.53 -14.51
C GLU A 49 0.65 4.47 -13.49
N PHE A 50 0.35 4.89 -12.27
CA PHE A 50 -0.04 4.01 -11.17
C PHE A 50 -1.45 4.34 -10.66
N LYS A 51 -2.30 3.34 -10.50
CA LYS A 51 -3.62 3.50 -9.88
C LYS A 51 -3.58 3.16 -8.39
N ILE A 52 -4.13 4.01 -7.53
CA ILE A 52 -4.27 3.71 -6.10
C ILE A 52 -5.36 2.64 -5.91
N MET A 53 -5.00 1.47 -5.37
CA MET A 53 -5.90 0.32 -5.19
C MET A 53 -6.22 0.01 -3.72
N GLY A 54 -5.42 0.51 -2.78
CA GLY A 54 -5.68 0.37 -1.35
C GLY A 54 -4.77 1.23 -0.48
N MET A 55 -5.21 1.47 0.76
CA MET A 55 -4.44 2.14 1.81
C MET A 55 -4.67 1.39 3.13
N SER A 56 -3.66 1.43 4.01
CA SER A 56 -3.72 0.95 5.38
C SER A 56 -3.27 2.03 6.36
N ASP A 57 -4.13 2.32 7.34
CA ASP A 57 -3.88 3.22 8.46
C ASP A 57 -2.84 2.67 9.44
N LYS A 58 -2.19 3.52 10.24
CA LYS A 58 -1.23 3.13 11.29
C LYS A 58 -1.78 2.10 12.29
N GLN A 59 -3.10 2.09 12.53
CA GLN A 59 -3.77 1.14 13.42
C GLN A 59 -4.22 -0.15 12.68
N GLY A 60 -3.77 -0.37 11.45
CA GLY A 60 -4.12 -1.53 10.62
C GLY A 60 -5.51 -1.46 9.99
N PHE A 61 -6.25 -0.35 10.14
CA PHE A 61 -7.58 -0.23 9.53
C PHE A 61 -7.49 -0.05 8.01
N PRO A 62 -8.28 -0.81 7.22
CA PRO A 62 -8.27 -0.70 5.78
C PRO A 62 -9.10 0.50 5.30
N ALA A 63 -8.65 1.10 4.20
CA ALA A 63 -9.39 2.11 3.46
C ALA A 63 -10.51 1.52 2.59
N LEU A 64 -11.69 2.16 2.59
CA LEU A 64 -12.83 1.80 1.75
C LEU A 64 -13.32 2.96 0.89
N PRO A 65 -13.55 2.76 -0.43
CA PRO A 65 -13.97 3.83 -1.36
C PRO A 65 -15.41 4.32 -1.11
N ILE A 66 -16.19 3.59 -0.30
CA ILE A 66 -17.56 3.95 0.09
C ILE A 66 -17.55 5.16 1.03
N ILE A 67 -16.48 5.34 1.81
CA ILE A 67 -16.36 6.40 2.80
C ILE A 67 -15.51 7.51 2.20
N LYS A 68 -16.15 8.60 1.78
CA LYS A 68 -15.45 9.78 1.28
C LYS A 68 -14.75 10.53 2.41
N GLY A 69 -13.59 11.11 2.11
CA GLY A 69 -12.82 12.00 2.97
C GLY A 69 -11.87 11.28 3.92
N ASN A 70 -11.07 12.07 4.64
CA ASN A 70 -10.04 11.58 5.55
C ASN A 70 -10.59 11.26 6.97
N ILE A 71 -11.57 10.37 7.07
CA ILE A 71 -12.24 10.08 8.35
C ILE A 71 -12.30 8.60 8.69
N LYS A 72 -12.17 8.29 9.98
CA LYS A 72 -12.41 6.96 10.56
C LYS A 72 -13.88 6.85 10.94
N ARG A 73 -14.59 5.84 10.44
CA ARG A 73 -16.01 5.57 10.80
C ARG A 73 -16.25 4.10 11.11
N LYS A 74 -17.19 3.82 12.01
CA LYS A 74 -17.74 2.49 12.23
C LYS A 74 -18.89 2.27 11.26
N ILE A 75 -18.76 1.29 10.37
CA ILE A 75 -19.85 0.88 9.47
C ILE A 75 -20.17 -0.60 9.63
N LEU A 76 -21.40 -0.97 9.31
CA LEU A 76 -21.85 -2.35 9.21
C LEU A 76 -21.25 -2.97 7.94
N LEU A 77 -20.34 -3.92 8.09
CA LEU A 77 -19.77 -4.69 6.98
C LEU A 77 -20.35 -6.11 6.95
N LYS A 78 -20.81 -6.50 5.75
CA LYS A 78 -20.97 -7.89 5.33
C LYS A 78 -19.60 -8.47 4.96
N TYR A 79 -19.54 -9.76 4.64
CA TYR A 79 -18.33 -10.40 4.11
C TYR A 79 -17.72 -9.62 2.92
N GLY A 80 -16.42 -9.35 2.95
CA GLY A 80 -15.70 -8.58 1.94
C GLY A 80 -14.45 -7.86 2.44
N LYS A 81 -14.09 -6.74 1.81
CA LYS A 81 -12.91 -5.92 2.17
C LYS A 81 -13.08 -5.35 3.58
N GLY A 82 -12.20 -5.73 4.50
CA GLY A 82 -12.27 -5.39 5.94
C GLY A 82 -13.04 -6.39 6.82
N MET A 83 -13.69 -7.40 6.22
CA MET A 83 -14.48 -8.40 6.95
C MET A 83 -14.39 -9.76 6.24
N ARG A 84 -13.33 -10.54 6.54
CA ARG A 84 -13.16 -11.90 6.00
C ARG A 84 -13.89 -12.97 6.81
N ASP A 85 -14.40 -12.63 7.98
CA ASP A 85 -15.13 -13.54 8.86
C ASP A 85 -16.52 -13.82 8.23
N SER A 86 -16.72 -15.03 7.71
CA SER A 86 -17.89 -15.42 6.90
C SER A 86 -18.88 -16.35 7.61
N ARG A 87 -18.62 -16.69 8.88
CA ARG A 87 -19.39 -17.64 9.68
C ARG A 87 -19.96 -16.95 10.93
N PRO A 88 -21.26 -17.09 11.24
CA PRO A 88 -22.30 -17.73 10.42
C PRO A 88 -22.57 -16.98 9.10
N LYS A 89 -23.18 -17.66 8.12
CA LYS A 89 -23.57 -17.04 6.84
C LYS A 89 -24.52 -15.88 7.11
N GLY A 90 -24.29 -14.74 6.46
CA GLY A 90 -25.08 -13.52 6.68
C GLY A 90 -24.64 -12.65 7.85
N LEU A 91 -23.56 -13.00 8.57
CA LEU A 91 -23.02 -12.15 9.64
C LEU A 91 -22.70 -10.74 9.13
N VAL A 92 -23.21 -9.73 9.84
CA VAL A 92 -22.89 -8.31 9.64
C VAL A 92 -22.27 -7.79 10.92
N ARG A 93 -21.09 -7.18 10.86
CA ARG A 93 -20.38 -6.65 12.03
C ARG A 93 -20.03 -5.18 11.84
N ARG A 94 -20.22 -4.38 12.89
CA ARG A 94 -19.67 -3.01 12.92
C ARG A 94 -18.15 -3.08 13.10
N LYS A 95 -17.39 -2.61 12.11
CA LYS A 95 -15.91 -2.50 12.16
C LYS A 95 -15.48 -1.06 11.86
N ASN A 96 -14.35 -0.65 12.46
CA ASN A 96 -13.67 0.60 12.13
C ASN A 96 -13.01 0.48 10.76
N VAL A 97 -13.12 1.52 9.95
CA VAL A 97 -12.49 1.65 8.62
C VAL A 97 -12.11 3.10 8.36
N ARG A 98 -11.09 3.33 7.52
CA ARG A 98 -10.69 4.66 7.04
C ARG A 98 -11.41 4.97 5.73
N GLY A 99 -11.59 6.26 5.45
CA GLY A 99 -12.11 6.73 4.17
C GLY A 99 -11.14 6.57 3.00
N ASP A 100 -11.47 7.22 1.89
CA ASP A 100 -10.82 7.09 0.59
C ASP A 100 -9.62 8.02 0.35
N THR A 101 -9.45 9.04 1.18
CA THR A 101 -8.50 10.14 0.96
C THR A 101 -7.19 9.92 1.71
N ILE A 102 -6.05 10.16 1.06
CA ILE A 102 -4.71 9.98 1.63
C ILE A 102 -4.36 11.10 2.62
N ASP A 103 -3.72 10.72 3.73
CA ASP A 103 -3.35 11.58 4.87
C ASP A 103 -2.17 11.00 5.65
N LYS A 104 -1.53 11.84 6.49
CA LYS A 104 -0.31 11.56 7.28
C LYS A 104 -0.47 10.41 8.30
N ASP A 105 -1.69 9.98 8.62
CA ASP A 105 -1.98 8.78 9.44
C ASP A 105 -1.75 7.43 8.72
N ILE A 106 -1.69 7.45 7.38
CA ILE A 106 -1.52 6.24 6.56
C ILE A 106 -0.08 5.76 6.67
N VAL A 107 0.12 4.44 6.65
CA VAL A 107 1.46 3.83 6.67
C VAL A 107 1.77 3.11 5.36
N GLN A 108 0.76 2.54 4.71
CA GLN A 108 0.96 1.75 3.49
C GLN A 108 -0.04 2.13 2.40
N ILE A 109 0.45 2.33 1.18
CA ILE A 109 -0.36 2.58 -0.02
C ILE A 109 -0.03 1.49 -1.06
N ASN A 110 -1.07 0.89 -1.63
CA ASN A 110 -0.96 -0.17 -2.64
C ASN A 110 -1.30 0.42 -4.02
N LEU A 111 -0.33 0.39 -4.92
CA LEU A 111 -0.41 0.93 -6.27
C LEU A 111 -0.39 -0.21 -7.30
N LYS A 112 -1.15 -0.06 -8.38
CA LYS A 112 -1.13 -0.98 -9.55
C LYS A 112 -0.70 -0.21 -10.79
N ALA A 113 0.30 -0.70 -11.51
CA ALA A 113 0.71 -0.06 -12.75
C ALA A 113 -0.36 -0.21 -13.86
N VAL A 114 -0.72 0.92 -14.48
CA VAL A 114 -1.64 1.02 -15.63
C VAL A 114 -0.83 1.06 -16.92
N LYS A 115 0.16 1.94 -16.99
CA LYS A 115 1.18 2.00 -18.05
C LYS A 115 2.56 1.70 -17.45
N GLU A 116 3.28 0.81 -18.10
CA GLU A 116 4.64 0.41 -17.77
C GLU A 116 5.47 0.50 -19.06
N PRO A 117 6.25 1.58 -19.26
CA PRO A 117 7.11 1.71 -20.44
C PRO A 117 8.40 0.87 -20.32
N LYS A 118 8.77 0.49 -19.10
CA LYS A 118 9.94 -0.35 -18.78
C LYS A 118 9.55 -1.38 -17.72
N LEU A 119 10.33 -2.45 -17.58
CA LEU A 119 10.14 -3.41 -16.48
C LEU A 119 10.65 -2.81 -15.17
N LEU A 120 9.78 -2.74 -14.15
CA LEU A 120 10.14 -2.28 -12.80
C LEU A 120 11.30 -3.12 -12.21
N GLU A 121 11.37 -4.40 -12.59
CA GLU A 121 12.48 -5.31 -12.26
C GLU A 121 13.86 -4.76 -12.64
N THR A 122 13.99 -4.08 -13.79
CA THR A 122 15.26 -3.52 -14.25
C THR A 122 15.69 -2.30 -13.44
N ILE A 123 14.72 -1.53 -12.92
CA ILE A 123 14.98 -0.34 -12.11
C ILE A 123 15.47 -0.77 -10.73
N PHE A 124 14.70 -1.61 -10.02
CA PHE A 124 15.06 -2.06 -8.67
C PHE A 124 16.30 -2.96 -8.64
N LYS A 125 16.54 -3.79 -9.67
CA LYS A 125 17.78 -4.59 -9.74
C LYS A 125 19.03 -3.71 -9.90
N LYS A 126 18.89 -2.52 -10.51
CA LYS A 126 19.98 -1.53 -10.62
C LYS A 126 20.25 -0.80 -9.30
N GLU A 127 19.22 -0.61 -8.46
CA GLU A 127 19.36 -0.05 -7.11
C GLU A 127 20.00 -1.05 -6.13
N THR A 128 19.64 -2.35 -6.19
CA THR A 128 20.21 -3.40 -5.31
C THR A 128 21.72 -3.62 -5.45
N GLY A 129 22.38 -2.99 -6.43
CA GLY A 129 23.84 -3.03 -6.61
C GLY A 129 24.62 -2.02 -5.75
N LYS A 130 23.96 -1.17 -4.94
CA LYS A 130 24.63 -0.12 -4.15
C LYS A 130 24.26 -0.01 -2.66
N SER A 131 23.40 -0.88 -2.13
CA SER A 131 22.94 -0.78 -0.73
C SER A 131 22.71 -2.15 -0.07
N LYS A 132 23.81 -2.86 0.24
CA LYS A 132 23.80 -4.13 0.98
C LYS A 132 24.87 -4.17 2.09
N GLU A 133 24.80 -3.25 3.05
CA GLU A 133 25.51 -3.40 4.33
C GLU A 133 24.62 -2.93 5.50
N GLY A 134 24.46 -3.81 6.51
CA GLY A 134 23.71 -3.58 7.76
C GLY A 134 22.17 -3.52 7.63
N ILE A 135 21.33 -4.02 8.55
CA ILE A 135 21.44 -4.81 9.80
C ILE A 135 20.08 -5.58 9.88
N GLY A 136 19.90 -6.79 10.41
CA GLY A 136 20.75 -7.81 11.04
C GLY A 136 19.91 -9.08 11.31
N ASN A 137 20.56 -10.21 11.68
CA ASN A 137 19.94 -11.54 11.81
C ASN A 137 19.28 -11.85 13.18
N ALA A 138 18.62 -13.01 13.25
CA ALA A 138 18.09 -13.74 14.43
C ALA A 138 16.75 -13.20 14.99
N VAL A 139 15.83 -13.96 15.62
CA VAL A 139 15.79 -15.34 16.22
C VAL A 139 14.37 -15.91 15.91
N SER A 140 14.07 -17.19 15.64
CA SER A 140 14.79 -18.45 15.34
C SER A 140 13.84 -19.42 14.58
N ASP A 141 14.32 -20.61 14.18
CA ASP A 141 13.50 -21.80 13.86
C ASP A 141 13.71 -22.87 14.95
N GLU A 142 12.74 -23.10 15.84
CA GLU A 142 12.64 -24.29 16.70
C GLU A 142 11.17 -24.73 16.80
N GLU A 143 10.96 -26.04 17.03
CA GLU A 143 9.69 -26.79 17.07
C GLU A 143 9.17 -27.39 15.75
N LYS A 144 9.81 -28.50 15.32
CA LYS A 144 9.08 -29.72 14.93
C LYS A 144 9.96 -30.97 14.93
N LYS A 145 10.12 -31.57 16.11
CA LYS A 145 10.56 -32.97 16.25
C LYS A 145 10.17 -33.56 17.61
N GLU A 146 8.91 -33.96 17.73
CA GLU A 146 8.39 -35.07 18.54
C GLU A 146 7.01 -35.47 17.99
#